data_AF-A0A974BYY1-F1
#
_entry.id   AF-A0A974BYY1-F1
#
_cell.length_a   1.000
_cell.length_b   1.000
_cell.length_c   1.000
_cell.angle_alpha   90.00
_cell.angle_beta   90.00
_cell.angle_gamma   90.00
#
_symmetry.space_group_name_H-M   'P 1'
#
loop_
_entity.id
_entity.type
_entity.pdbx_description
1 polymer ?
#
loop_
_entity_poly.entity_id
_entity_poly.type
_entity_poly.pdbx_seq_one_letter_code
_entity_poly.pdbx_strand_id
1 'polypeptide(L)'
;MVSHAVCMSAVTTIVQLPPAPIVPLFLHRNIFGTSKNLIHHKICGASGLREIWGEPPSPNPRPNTSIRKFMKNTCRRPFADQILEQDKDLSSVIGTKPTITFRRSKNLRDQLVHSHLNNKGKPTWLENKTKGCHKCGSCLACPYIEKALAYVGREDKPIYTLEHFMNCKTSGVIYVMTCQCGKRYVGKTKREFRRRILEHVGDVKHKRNTSLARHINETHNGCLEMLKFTAVDRIEPTLRVGDIDRKLLQREAQWIYWLNTRAPNGLNEGFTFSPFL
;
A
#
# COMPACT_ATOMS: atom_id res chain seq x y z
N MET A 1 -15.45 10.33 76.57
CA MET A 1 -16.92 10.24 76.45
C MET A 1 -17.31 10.58 75.01
N VAL A 2 -17.92 9.59 74.32
CA VAL A 2 -18.78 9.63 73.10
C VAL A 2 -18.22 10.34 71.85
N SER A 3 -17.74 9.65 70.81
CA SER A 3 -18.49 8.98 69.70
C SER A 3 -19.61 9.81 69.07
N HIS A 4 -19.47 10.19 67.80
CA HIS A 4 -20.34 9.72 66.71
C HIS A 4 -19.82 10.16 65.33
N ALA A 5 -19.77 9.18 64.42
CA ALA A 5 -19.74 9.38 62.98
C ALA A 5 -21.15 9.72 62.48
N VAL A 6 -21.28 10.63 61.50
CA VAL A 6 -22.45 10.69 60.61
C VAL A 6 -22.00 11.05 59.19
N CYS A 7 -22.39 10.16 58.28
CA CYS A 7 -22.31 10.18 56.82
C CYS A 7 -23.16 11.31 56.20
N MET A 8 -22.88 11.77 54.97
CA MET A 8 -23.89 12.09 53.94
C MET A 8 -23.21 12.59 52.64
N SER A 9 -23.20 11.69 51.65
CA SER A 9 -23.64 11.90 50.26
C SER A 9 -22.85 12.80 49.31
N ALA A 10 -22.14 12.12 48.39
CA ALA A 10 -21.75 12.62 47.09
C ALA A 10 -22.99 12.81 46.18
N VAL A 11 -23.06 13.93 45.45
CA VAL A 11 -23.96 14.09 44.30
C VAL A 11 -23.13 14.34 43.06
N THR A 12 -23.14 13.32 42.20
CA THR A 12 -22.58 13.27 40.87
C THR A 12 -23.57 13.92 39.90
N THR A 13 -23.19 15.01 39.23
CA THR A 13 -23.98 15.52 38.09
C THR A 13 -23.50 14.83 36.81
N ILE A 14 -24.22 13.79 36.41
CA ILE A 14 -24.12 13.15 35.09
C ILE A 14 -24.97 13.97 34.12
N VAL A 15 -24.35 14.52 33.08
CA VAL A 15 -25.05 15.10 31.93
C VAL A 15 -25.56 13.96 31.05
N GLN A 16 -26.88 13.84 30.97
CA GLN A 16 -27.60 12.84 30.18
C GLN A 16 -27.75 13.32 28.73
N LEU A 17 -27.17 12.59 27.78
CA LEU A 17 -27.40 12.75 26.34
C LEU A 17 -28.65 11.97 25.91
N PRO A 18 -29.49 12.47 24.99
CA PRO A 18 -30.69 11.79 24.53
C PRO A 18 -30.40 10.61 23.58
N PRO A 19 -31.28 9.58 23.55
CA PRO A 19 -31.11 8.40 22.71
C PRO A 19 -31.43 8.66 21.22
N ALA A 20 -30.65 8.03 20.33
CA ALA A 20 -30.87 8.03 18.88
C ALA A 20 -31.96 7.02 18.46
N PRO A 21 -32.72 7.30 17.38
CA PRO A 21 -33.81 6.44 16.94
C PRO A 21 -33.33 5.20 16.16
N ILE A 22 -34.06 4.10 16.39
CA ILE A 22 -33.91 2.77 15.79
C ILE A 22 -34.71 2.73 14.47
N VAL A 23 -34.11 2.25 13.39
CA VAL A 23 -34.80 1.97 12.11
C VAL A 23 -34.89 0.45 11.93
N PRO A 24 -36.07 -0.12 11.60
CA PRO A 24 -36.27 -1.56 11.58
C PRO A 24 -35.83 -2.23 10.27
N LEU A 25 -35.22 -3.42 10.42
CA LEU A 25 -35.02 -4.43 9.39
C LEU A 25 -36.32 -5.22 9.18
N PHE A 26 -36.80 -5.30 7.94
CA PHE A 26 -37.75 -6.34 7.53
C PHE A 26 -37.25 -7.06 6.27
N LEU A 27 -37.07 -8.37 6.43
CA LEU A 27 -36.92 -9.38 5.39
C LEU A 27 -38.29 -9.76 4.84
N HIS A 28 -38.42 -9.94 3.51
CA HIS A 28 -39.20 -11.06 2.98
C HIS A 28 -38.74 -11.48 1.57
N ARG A 29 -38.88 -12.79 1.34
CA ARG A 29 -38.38 -13.63 0.23
C ARG A 29 -39.18 -13.50 -1.08
N ASN A 30 -38.45 -13.73 -2.19
CA ASN A 30 -38.73 -14.48 -3.44
C ASN A 30 -40.12 -14.46 -4.10
N ILE A 31 -40.13 -14.35 -5.44
CA ILE A 31 -40.60 -15.40 -6.40
C ILE A 31 -40.38 -14.94 -7.87
N PHE A 32 -39.74 -15.84 -8.65
CA PHE A 32 -39.77 -16.14 -10.09
C PHE A 32 -39.98 -15.08 -11.19
N GLY A 33 -39.16 -15.16 -12.25
CA GLY A 33 -39.47 -14.59 -13.55
C GLY A 33 -38.33 -14.74 -14.57
N THR A 34 -38.43 -15.74 -15.41
CA THR A 34 -37.45 -16.27 -16.38
C THR A 34 -37.24 -15.44 -17.66
N SER A 35 -36.04 -15.59 -18.24
CA SER A 35 -35.80 -15.91 -19.66
C SER A 35 -35.79 -14.80 -20.76
N LYS A 36 -34.65 -14.82 -21.49
CA LYS A 36 -34.42 -14.51 -22.92
C LYS A 36 -34.32 -13.04 -23.35
N ASN A 37 -33.08 -12.56 -23.44
CA ASN A 37 -32.71 -11.48 -24.35
C ASN A 37 -32.61 -12.05 -25.78
N LEU A 38 -33.63 -11.74 -26.59
CA LEU A 38 -33.61 -11.93 -28.02
C LEU A 38 -33.21 -10.61 -28.68
N ILE A 39 -32.22 -10.71 -29.56
CA ILE A 39 -31.68 -9.67 -30.43
C ILE A 39 -32.80 -9.09 -31.29
N HIS A 40 -32.93 -7.76 -31.33
CA HIS A 40 -33.63 -7.11 -32.44
C HIS A 40 -32.95 -5.80 -32.83
N HIS A 41 -32.47 -5.79 -34.08
CA HIS A 41 -32.11 -4.60 -34.84
C HIS A 41 -33.30 -3.64 -34.92
N LYS A 42 -33.02 -2.33 -34.81
CA LYS A 42 -33.85 -1.31 -35.47
C LYS A 42 -32.98 -0.15 -35.95
N ILE A 43 -33.07 0.06 -37.26
CA ILE A 43 -32.45 1.09 -38.09
C ILE A 43 -33.41 2.29 -38.17
N CYS A 44 -32.83 3.50 -38.21
CA CYS A 44 -33.28 4.82 -38.70
C CYS A 44 -34.72 5.32 -38.52
N GLY A 45 -34.80 6.64 -38.21
CA GLY A 45 -35.85 7.53 -38.72
C GLY A 45 -36.01 8.83 -37.93
N ALA A 46 -35.49 9.94 -38.48
CA ALA A 46 -36.00 11.33 -38.53
C ALA A 46 -36.89 11.86 -37.37
N SER A 47 -36.86 13.10 -36.88
CA SER A 47 -36.37 14.41 -37.30
C SER A 47 -36.95 15.41 -36.28
N GLY A 48 -36.26 16.51 -35.91
CA GLY A 48 -36.86 17.53 -35.02
C GLY A 48 -35.94 18.69 -34.58
N LEU A 49 -35.76 19.66 -35.49
CA LEU A 49 -35.67 21.13 -35.33
C LEU A 49 -34.91 21.85 -34.17
N ARG A 50 -33.97 22.72 -34.62
CA ARG A 50 -33.50 24.06 -34.13
C ARG A 50 -32.77 24.15 -32.78
N GLU A 51 -31.46 24.45 -32.77
CA GLU A 51 -30.80 25.80 -32.67
C GLU A 51 -31.11 26.50 -31.32
N ILE A 52 -30.19 27.09 -30.54
CA ILE A 52 -29.22 28.17 -30.83
C ILE A 52 -28.13 28.23 -29.71
N TRP A 53 -26.94 28.73 -30.08
CA TRP A 53 -25.76 29.18 -29.31
C TRP A 53 -24.62 28.17 -29.13
N GLY A 54 -23.64 28.33 -30.02
CA GLY A 54 -22.40 27.55 -30.07
C GLY A 54 -21.32 28.03 -29.11
N GLU A 55 -20.54 27.07 -28.66
CA GLU A 55 -19.12 27.28 -28.35
C GLU A 55 -18.29 26.79 -29.55
N PRO A 56 -17.16 27.45 -29.89
CA PRO A 56 -16.30 26.98 -30.96
C PRO A 56 -15.69 25.62 -30.58
N PRO A 57 -15.79 24.58 -31.44
CA PRO A 57 -15.12 23.30 -31.17
C PRO A 57 -13.61 23.50 -31.16
N SER A 58 -12.94 22.95 -30.14
CA SER A 58 -11.48 23.05 -29.99
C SER A 58 -10.74 22.53 -31.23
N PRO A 59 -9.55 23.06 -31.59
CA PRO A 59 -8.93 22.80 -32.89
C PRO A 59 -8.40 21.37 -33.09
N ASN A 60 -8.53 20.47 -32.11
CA ASN A 60 -8.04 19.09 -32.22
C ASN A 60 -8.82 18.10 -31.33
N PRO A 61 -9.96 17.56 -31.79
CA PRO A 61 -10.58 16.43 -31.13
C PRO A 61 -9.70 15.18 -31.29
N ARG A 62 -9.20 14.64 -30.17
CA ARG A 62 -8.46 13.37 -30.18
C ARG A 62 -9.40 12.22 -30.57
N PRO A 63 -9.05 11.36 -31.53
CA PRO A 63 -9.95 10.30 -31.98
C PRO A 63 -10.18 9.26 -30.87
N ASN A 64 -11.43 8.81 -30.80
CA ASN A 64 -11.96 7.83 -29.83
C ASN A 64 -11.12 6.53 -29.82
N THR A 65 -10.92 5.98 -28.63
CA THR A 65 -10.21 4.71 -28.36
C THR A 65 -10.69 3.52 -29.19
N SER A 66 -11.95 3.51 -29.63
CA SER A 66 -12.52 2.47 -30.49
C SER A 66 -11.93 2.47 -31.90
N ILE A 67 -11.70 3.66 -32.49
CA ILE A 67 -11.12 3.83 -33.84
C ILE A 67 -9.67 3.33 -33.85
N ARG A 68 -8.90 3.62 -32.78
CA ARG A 68 -7.52 3.12 -32.61
C ARG A 68 -7.43 1.60 -32.51
N LYS A 69 -8.51 0.92 -32.11
CA LYS A 69 -8.54 -0.55 -31.96
C LYS A 69 -8.85 -1.23 -33.28
N PHE A 70 -9.69 -0.62 -34.13
CA PHE A 70 -10.03 -1.12 -35.46
C PHE A 70 -8.83 -1.15 -36.41
N MET A 71 -8.03 -0.08 -36.44
CA MET A 71 -6.83 0.02 -37.28
C MET A 71 -5.73 -1.01 -36.97
N LYS A 72 -5.75 -1.65 -35.80
CA LYS A 72 -4.70 -2.61 -35.38
C LYS A 72 -4.88 -4.02 -35.95
N ASN A 73 -6.09 -4.40 -36.35
CA ASN A 73 -6.42 -5.81 -36.54
C ASN A 73 -6.75 -6.25 -37.97
N THR A 74 -6.88 -5.34 -38.96
CA THR A 74 -7.56 -5.75 -40.21
C THR A 74 -6.95 -5.31 -41.53
N CYS A 75 -5.84 -4.56 -41.60
CA CYS A 75 -5.50 -3.87 -42.85
C CYS A 75 -4.22 -4.37 -43.53
N ARG A 76 -4.38 -5.25 -44.53
CA ARG A 76 -3.49 -5.27 -45.71
C ARG A 76 -3.78 -4.00 -46.52
N ARG A 77 -2.74 -3.27 -46.94
CA ARG A 77 -2.79 -1.92 -47.56
C ARG A 77 -4.02 -1.61 -48.43
N PRO A 78 -4.41 -2.43 -49.43
CA PRO A 78 -5.47 -2.02 -50.36
C PRO A 78 -6.88 -1.87 -49.74
N PHE A 79 -7.16 -2.53 -48.61
CA PHE A 79 -8.51 -2.50 -48.01
C PHE A 79 -8.72 -1.36 -47.01
N ALA A 80 -7.65 -0.79 -46.46
CA ALA A 80 -7.75 0.24 -45.42
C ALA A 80 -8.15 1.60 -45.98
N ASP A 81 -7.56 1.95 -47.11
CA ASP A 81 -7.70 3.27 -47.74
C ASP A 81 -9.15 3.47 -48.20
N GLN A 82 -9.74 2.46 -48.86
CA GLN A 82 -11.13 2.50 -49.31
C GLN A 82 -12.15 2.64 -48.17
N ILE A 83 -11.93 1.98 -47.03
CA ILE A 83 -12.88 2.03 -45.91
C ILE A 83 -12.86 3.40 -45.24
N LEU A 84 -11.67 4.01 -45.12
CA LEU A 84 -11.51 5.31 -44.46
C LEU A 84 -11.92 6.49 -45.35
N GLU A 85 -11.82 6.35 -46.67
CA GLU A 85 -12.31 7.34 -47.65
C GLU A 85 -13.84 7.37 -47.75
N GLN A 86 -14.51 6.23 -47.52
CA GLN A 86 -15.97 6.12 -47.61
C GLN A 86 -16.70 6.64 -46.35
N ASP A 87 -15.98 6.86 -45.25
CA ASP A 87 -16.54 7.33 -43.99
C ASP A 87 -16.63 8.86 -43.96
N LYS A 88 -17.86 9.38 -44.04
CA LYS A 88 -18.15 10.82 -44.13
C LYS A 88 -17.70 11.58 -42.89
N ASP A 89 -17.79 10.98 -41.71
CA ASP A 89 -17.44 11.65 -40.45
C ASP A 89 -15.91 11.75 -40.32
N LEU A 90 -15.20 10.69 -40.69
CA LEU A 90 -13.73 10.62 -40.61
C LEU A 90 -13.02 11.40 -41.72
N SER A 91 -13.63 11.53 -42.89
CA SER A 91 -13.05 12.29 -44.02
C SER A 91 -12.73 13.75 -43.65
N SER A 92 -13.58 14.37 -42.82
CA SER A 92 -13.42 15.76 -42.34
C SER A 92 -12.21 15.95 -41.42
N VAL A 93 -11.80 14.88 -40.70
CA VAL A 93 -10.73 14.92 -39.69
C VAL A 93 -9.40 14.42 -40.25
N ILE A 94 -9.43 13.46 -41.18
CA ILE A 94 -8.23 12.75 -41.68
C ILE A 94 -7.67 13.40 -42.96
N GLY A 95 -8.48 14.16 -43.70
CA GLY A 95 -8.12 14.73 -45.00
C GLY A 95 -8.28 13.74 -46.16
N THR A 96 -7.91 14.16 -47.38
CA THR A 96 -8.16 13.40 -48.62
C THR A 96 -7.35 12.11 -48.76
N LYS A 97 -6.28 11.95 -47.98
CA LYS A 97 -5.45 10.75 -48.01
C LYS A 97 -4.93 10.40 -46.61
N PRO A 98 -5.47 9.37 -45.94
CA PRO A 98 -4.96 8.92 -44.65
C PRO A 98 -3.48 8.52 -44.76
N THR A 99 -2.63 9.11 -43.92
CA THR A 99 -1.24 8.63 -43.79
C THR A 99 -1.22 7.41 -42.87
N ILE A 100 -1.20 6.22 -43.46
CA ILE A 100 -1.13 4.96 -42.72
C ILE A 100 0.34 4.63 -42.41
N THR A 101 0.70 4.63 -41.13
CA THR A 101 2.01 4.16 -40.66
C THR A 101 1.88 2.78 -40.05
N PHE A 102 2.69 1.83 -40.52
CA PHE A 102 2.74 0.48 -39.94
C PHE A 102 3.67 0.47 -38.74
N ARG A 103 3.16 0.03 -37.58
CA ARG A 103 4.02 -0.33 -36.47
C ARG A 103 4.71 -1.65 -36.79
N ARG A 104 6.04 -1.72 -36.64
CA ARG A 104 6.77 -2.98 -36.74
C ARG A 104 6.18 -4.03 -35.81
N SER A 105 6.12 -5.28 -36.25
CA SER A 105 5.81 -6.41 -35.37
C SER A 105 6.91 -6.56 -34.30
N LYS A 106 6.53 -7.06 -33.12
CA LYS A 106 7.50 -7.34 -32.06
C LYS A 106 8.38 -8.51 -32.50
N ASN A 107 9.69 -8.30 -32.59
CA ASN A 107 10.63 -9.39 -32.90
C ASN A 107 11.17 -10.03 -31.61
N LEU A 108 11.94 -11.13 -31.75
CA LEU A 108 12.56 -11.81 -30.60
C LEU A 108 13.40 -10.86 -29.75
N ARG A 109 14.13 -9.93 -30.37
CA ARG A 109 14.88 -8.89 -29.65
C ARG A 109 13.94 -8.04 -28.78
N ASP A 110 12.80 -7.60 -29.28
CA ASP A 110 11.81 -6.82 -28.50
C ASP A 110 11.23 -7.63 -27.34
N GLN A 111 11.16 -8.96 -27.44
CA GLN A 111 10.65 -9.82 -26.38
C GLN A 111 11.74 -10.15 -25.35
N LEU A 112 12.97 -10.36 -25.80
CA LEU A 112 14.08 -10.87 -24.99
C LEU A 112 14.94 -9.76 -24.37
N VAL A 113 14.94 -8.55 -24.92
CA VAL A 113 15.77 -7.42 -24.43
C VAL A 113 15.08 -6.61 -23.32
N HIS A 114 13.83 -6.92 -23.00
CA HIS A 114 13.23 -6.42 -21.77
C HIS A 114 13.82 -7.15 -20.57
N SER A 115 14.81 -6.51 -19.94
CA SER A 115 15.34 -6.98 -18.66
C SER A 115 14.19 -7.15 -17.68
N HIS A 116 14.11 -8.30 -17.00
CA HIS A 116 13.22 -8.50 -15.84
C HIS A 116 13.62 -7.64 -14.63
N LEU A 117 14.61 -6.76 -14.79
CA LEU A 117 14.93 -5.74 -13.82
C LEU A 117 13.69 -4.86 -13.69
N ASN A 118 13.17 -4.82 -12.47
CA ASN A 118 11.98 -4.11 -12.07
C ASN A 118 12.05 -2.69 -12.63
N ASN A 119 11.39 -2.47 -13.77
CA ASN A 119 11.24 -1.16 -14.36
C ASN A 119 10.26 -0.48 -13.40
N LYS A 120 10.76 0.13 -12.32
CA LYS A 120 9.94 1.00 -11.46
C LYS A 120 9.27 1.93 -12.45
N GLY A 121 7.96 1.73 -12.68
CA GLY A 121 7.23 2.47 -13.69
C GLY A 121 7.49 3.95 -13.45
N LYS A 122 7.60 4.75 -14.52
CA LYS A 122 7.63 6.20 -14.34
C LYS A 122 6.43 6.56 -13.46
N PRO A 123 6.64 7.21 -12.31
CA PRO A 123 5.57 7.39 -11.35
C PRO A 123 4.44 8.12 -12.04
N THR A 124 3.30 7.44 -12.13
CA THR A 124 2.08 8.10 -12.61
C THR A 124 1.68 9.16 -11.59
N TRP A 125 1.05 10.26 -12.03
CA TRP A 125 0.57 11.31 -11.12
C TRP A 125 -0.36 10.76 -10.02
N LEU A 126 -0.97 9.59 -10.26
CA LEU A 126 -1.88 8.87 -9.37
C LEU A 126 -1.18 7.89 -8.40
N GLU A 127 0.14 7.69 -8.48
CA GLU A 127 0.85 6.85 -7.51
C GLU A 127 0.91 7.57 -6.16
N ASN A 128 0.16 7.04 -5.19
CA ASN A 128 0.25 7.46 -3.79
C ASN A 128 1.70 7.33 -3.32
N LYS A 129 2.41 8.48 -3.24
CA LYS A 129 3.81 8.60 -2.76
C LYS A 129 3.93 8.45 -1.24
N THR A 130 2.94 7.87 -0.58
CA THR A 130 2.98 7.71 0.88
C THR A 130 4.10 6.73 1.22
N LYS A 131 5.12 7.23 1.91
CA LYS A 131 6.26 6.44 2.38
C LYS A 131 6.29 6.42 3.91
N GLY A 132 7.08 5.53 4.49
CA GLY A 132 7.29 5.47 5.92
C GLY A 132 6.48 4.40 6.65
N CYS A 133 6.60 4.42 7.98
CA CYS A 133 5.91 3.53 8.90
C CYS A 133 4.60 4.15 9.39
N HIS A 134 3.50 3.41 9.24
CA HIS A 134 2.15 3.87 9.56
C HIS A 134 1.39 2.84 10.40
N LYS A 135 0.45 3.34 11.21
CA LYS A 135 -0.54 2.51 11.90
C LYS A 135 -1.62 2.06 10.90
N CYS A 136 -2.11 0.83 11.01
CA CYS A 136 -3.26 0.38 10.21
C CYS A 136 -4.62 0.73 10.83
N GLY A 137 -4.63 1.31 12.04
CA GLY A 137 -5.83 1.80 12.73
C GLY A 137 -6.53 0.76 13.61
N SER A 138 -6.68 -0.48 13.16
CA SER A 138 -7.61 -1.45 13.79
C SER A 138 -6.97 -2.67 14.47
N CYS A 139 -5.64 -2.78 14.55
CA CYS A 139 -5.01 -3.98 15.12
C CYS A 139 -4.37 -3.75 16.49
N LEU A 140 -4.28 -4.83 17.28
CA LEU A 140 -3.67 -4.84 18.63
C LEU A 140 -2.20 -4.40 18.66
N ALA A 141 -1.50 -4.45 17.53
CA ALA A 141 -0.11 -3.99 17.44
C ALA A 141 0.02 -2.46 17.24
N CYS A 142 -1.04 -1.78 16.77
CA CYS A 142 -1.01 -0.33 16.48
C CYS A 142 -0.59 0.57 17.65
N PRO A 143 -0.98 0.29 18.92
CA PRO A 143 -0.56 1.10 20.05
C PRO A 143 0.97 1.17 20.22
N TYR A 144 1.67 0.09 19.85
CA TYR A 144 3.13 0.00 19.97
C TYR A 144 3.88 0.56 18.76
N ILE A 145 3.19 0.96 17.69
CA ILE A 145 3.84 1.47 16.48
C ILE A 145 4.11 2.96 16.60
N GLU A 146 5.34 3.34 16.28
CA GLU A 146 5.76 4.73 16.12
C GLU A 146 5.72 5.09 14.63
N LYS A 147 4.97 6.13 14.28
CA LYS A 147 4.90 6.58 12.88
C LYS A 147 6.20 7.28 12.53
N ALA A 148 6.73 7.03 11.34
CA ALA A 148 7.99 7.63 10.91
C ALA A 148 8.03 7.81 9.40
N LEU A 149 8.68 8.88 8.93
CA LEU A 149 9.06 9.07 7.52
C LEU A 149 10.57 8.94 7.30
N ALA A 150 11.33 9.11 8.36
CA ALA A 150 12.77 8.93 8.41
C ALA A 150 13.15 8.33 9.77
N TYR A 151 14.34 7.75 9.85
CA TYR A 151 14.90 7.23 11.08
C TYR A 151 16.26 7.88 11.35
N VAL A 152 16.52 8.22 12.61
CA VAL A 152 17.76 8.87 13.04
C VAL A 152 18.80 7.83 13.44
N GLY A 153 19.95 7.86 12.77
CA GLY A 153 21.05 6.93 12.97
C GLY A 153 22.19 7.50 13.81
N ARG A 154 23.40 7.21 13.35
CA ARG A 154 24.68 7.66 13.91
C ARG A 154 25.15 8.97 13.25
N GLU A 155 26.07 9.67 13.91
CA GLU A 155 26.48 11.05 13.56
C GLU A 155 26.99 11.22 12.12
N ASP A 156 27.68 10.23 11.55
CA ASP A 156 28.23 10.25 10.18
C ASP A 156 27.17 10.14 9.09
N LYS A 157 26.04 9.46 9.37
CA LYS A 157 24.88 9.43 8.50
C LYS A 157 23.62 9.56 9.36
N PRO A 158 23.24 10.79 9.70
CA PRO A 158 22.30 11.04 10.79
C PRO A 158 20.87 10.65 10.43
N ILE A 159 20.50 10.65 9.15
CA ILE A 159 19.11 10.48 8.73
C ILE A 159 19.02 9.46 7.60
N TYR A 160 18.09 8.51 7.75
CA TYR A 160 17.68 7.58 6.71
C TYR A 160 16.21 7.82 6.37
N THR A 161 15.91 8.27 5.15
CA THR A 161 14.54 8.44 4.68
C THR A 161 13.93 7.09 4.32
N LEU A 162 12.77 6.78 4.88
CA LEU A 162 12.10 5.51 4.63
C LEU A 162 11.56 5.49 3.20
N GLU A 163 11.98 4.49 2.41
CA GLU A 163 11.69 4.46 0.97
C GLU A 163 10.33 3.81 0.64
N HIS A 164 9.80 3.01 1.56
CA HIS A 164 8.63 2.16 1.33
C HIS A 164 7.46 2.58 2.23
N PHE A 165 6.23 2.39 1.73
CA PHE A 165 5.04 2.37 2.58
C PHE A 165 5.03 1.08 3.40
N MET A 166 5.02 1.21 4.72
CA MET A 166 4.99 0.09 5.65
C MET A 166 3.95 0.32 6.73
N ASN A 167 3.19 -0.73 7.04
CA ASN A 167 2.22 -0.72 8.12
C ASN A 167 2.21 -2.07 8.84
N CYS A 168 1.26 -2.24 9.76
CA CYS A 168 1.09 -3.46 10.56
C CYS A 168 0.96 -4.75 9.74
N LYS A 169 0.44 -4.68 8.51
CA LYS A 169 0.19 -5.83 7.62
C LYS A 169 1.37 -6.10 6.67
N THR A 170 2.35 -5.20 6.62
CA THR A 170 3.52 -5.38 5.75
C THR A 170 4.35 -6.58 6.22
N SER A 171 4.73 -7.43 5.27
CA SER A 171 5.57 -8.61 5.47
C SER A 171 6.96 -8.39 4.86
N GLY A 172 7.97 -9.16 5.30
CA GLY A 172 9.35 -9.00 4.84
C GLY A 172 9.98 -7.69 5.34
N VAL A 173 9.78 -7.37 6.61
CA VAL A 173 10.11 -6.06 7.20
C VAL A 173 11.36 -6.16 8.06
N ILE A 174 12.22 -5.15 7.97
CA ILE A 174 13.22 -4.83 9.00
C ILE A 174 12.62 -3.75 9.89
N TYR A 175 12.71 -3.93 11.20
CA TYR A 175 12.13 -3.04 12.18
C TYR A 175 13.12 -2.72 13.30
N VAL A 176 12.90 -1.58 13.93
CA VAL A 176 13.61 -1.17 15.13
C VAL A 176 12.61 -1.07 16.28
N MET A 177 12.90 -1.74 17.38
CA MET A 177 12.26 -1.47 18.66
C MET A 177 13.13 -0.47 19.42
N THR A 178 12.52 0.64 19.83
CA THR A 178 13.15 1.68 20.64
C THR A 178 12.51 1.65 22.02
N CYS A 179 13.35 1.47 23.03
CA CYS A 179 12.95 1.64 24.42
C CYS A 179 13.01 3.12 24.80
N GLN A 180 12.13 3.58 25.68
CA GLN A 180 12.15 4.96 26.16
C GLN A 180 13.44 5.31 26.92
N CYS A 181 14.19 4.34 27.45
CA CYS A 181 15.52 4.55 28.03
C CYS A 181 16.63 4.80 27.00
N GLY A 182 16.30 4.81 25.69
CA GLY A 182 17.23 5.08 24.60
C GLY A 182 17.84 3.82 23.97
N LYS A 183 17.75 2.65 24.61
CA LYS A 183 18.24 1.39 24.03
C LYS A 183 17.39 0.94 22.84
N ARG A 184 18.05 0.42 21.82
CA ARG A 184 17.42 -0.02 20.56
C ARG A 184 17.70 -1.50 20.29
N TYR A 185 16.75 -2.16 19.63
CA TYR A 185 16.84 -3.52 19.11
C TYR A 185 16.43 -3.51 17.64
N VAL A 186 17.25 -4.08 16.76
CA VAL A 186 16.91 -4.29 15.35
C VAL A 186 16.47 -5.74 15.15
N GLY A 187 15.39 -5.94 14.39
CA GLY A 187 14.92 -7.27 14.04
C GLY A 187 14.41 -7.36 12.60
N LYS A 188 14.35 -8.58 12.08
CA LYS A 188 13.62 -8.91 10.85
C LYS A 188 12.36 -9.73 11.09
N THR A 189 11.45 -9.73 10.11
CA THR A 189 10.36 -10.70 10.02
C THR A 189 9.97 -10.98 8.56
N LYS A 190 9.83 -12.27 8.21
CA LYS A 190 9.17 -12.67 6.95
C LYS A 190 7.65 -12.56 7.03
N ARG A 191 7.09 -12.73 8.22
CA ARG A 191 5.65 -12.61 8.50
C ARG A 191 5.23 -11.15 8.63
N GLU A 192 3.92 -10.90 8.73
CA GLU A 192 3.36 -9.58 8.97
C GLU A 192 3.96 -8.93 10.22
N PHE A 193 4.29 -7.64 10.13
CA PHE A 193 4.91 -6.88 11.20
C PHE A 193 4.13 -6.93 12.52
N ARG A 194 2.80 -6.86 12.46
CA ARG A 194 1.92 -6.96 13.64
C ARG A 194 2.12 -8.25 14.43
N ARG A 195 2.35 -9.38 13.75
CA ARG A 195 2.54 -10.68 14.43
C ARG A 195 3.83 -10.65 15.23
N ARG A 196 4.89 -10.09 14.65
CA ARG A 196 6.19 -9.97 15.32
C ARG A 196 6.16 -9.01 16.52
N ILE A 197 5.42 -7.91 16.43
CA ILE A 197 5.22 -7.00 17.57
C ILE A 197 4.53 -7.73 18.72
N LEU A 198 3.44 -8.44 18.43
CA LEU A 198 2.67 -9.15 19.47
C LEU A 198 3.45 -10.31 20.08
N GLU A 199 4.33 -10.96 19.33
CA GLU A 199 5.28 -11.94 19.87
C GLU A 199 6.21 -11.31 20.90
N HIS A 200 6.83 -10.18 20.58
CA HIS A 200 7.69 -9.46 21.53
C HIS A 200 6.92 -9.00 22.79
N VAL A 201 5.69 -8.52 22.63
CA VAL A 201 4.80 -8.20 23.76
C VAL A 201 4.50 -9.44 24.60
N GLY A 202 4.23 -10.58 23.95
CA GLY A 202 4.05 -11.86 24.61
C GLY A 202 5.29 -12.32 25.37
N ASP A 203 6.48 -12.14 24.79
CA ASP A 203 7.75 -12.49 25.41
C ASP A 203 7.99 -11.70 26.69
N VAL A 204 7.68 -10.39 26.71
CA VAL A 204 7.74 -9.57 27.93
C VAL A 204 6.76 -10.09 28.97
N LYS A 205 5.48 -10.27 28.61
CA LYS A 205 4.42 -10.71 29.54
C LYS A 205 4.74 -12.04 30.21
N HIS A 206 5.31 -12.98 29.46
CA HIS A 206 5.65 -14.32 29.96
C HIS A 206 7.12 -14.44 30.42
N LYS A 207 7.84 -13.32 30.55
CA LYS A 207 9.24 -13.28 31.00
C LYS A 207 10.14 -14.25 30.25
N ARG A 208 9.97 -14.35 28.93
CA ARG A 208 10.82 -15.20 28.08
C ARG A 208 12.25 -14.66 28.05
N ASN A 209 13.21 -15.56 27.92
CA ASN A 209 14.63 -15.21 27.88
C ASN A 209 15.06 -14.71 26.49
N THR A 210 14.55 -13.55 26.09
CA THR A 210 15.05 -12.81 24.92
C THR A 210 15.68 -11.51 25.38
N SER A 211 16.69 -11.02 24.67
CA SER A 211 17.43 -9.80 25.04
C SER A 211 16.53 -8.60 25.32
N LEU A 212 15.55 -8.41 24.44
CA LEU A 212 14.50 -7.39 24.54
C LEU A 212 13.62 -7.62 25.77
N ALA A 213 13.06 -8.83 25.93
CA ALA A 213 12.13 -9.09 27.01
C ALA A 213 12.79 -9.03 28.38
N ARG A 214 14.01 -9.54 28.48
CA ARG A 214 14.86 -9.44 29.66
C ARG A 214 15.08 -7.99 30.07
N HIS A 215 15.51 -7.15 29.13
CA HIS A 215 15.72 -5.72 29.40
C HIS A 215 14.45 -5.02 29.91
N ILE A 216 13.29 -5.23 29.28
CA ILE A 216 12.04 -4.60 29.74
C ILE A 216 11.62 -5.11 31.12
N ASN A 217 11.76 -6.42 31.37
CA ASN A 217 11.38 -7.01 32.65
C ASN A 217 12.31 -6.59 33.80
N GLU A 218 13.62 -6.54 33.56
CA GLU A 218 14.62 -6.22 34.60
C GLU A 218 14.79 -4.71 34.81
N THR A 219 14.81 -3.91 33.73
CA THR A 219 15.07 -2.47 33.82
C THR A 219 13.80 -1.64 34.01
N HIS A 220 12.65 -2.15 33.55
CA HIS A 220 11.39 -1.41 33.53
C HIS A 220 10.21 -2.17 34.13
N ASN A 221 10.48 -3.20 34.95
CA ASN A 221 9.50 -3.99 35.68
C ASN A 221 8.38 -4.55 34.78
N GLY A 222 8.68 -4.84 33.51
CA GLY A 222 7.72 -5.39 32.55
C GLY A 222 6.78 -4.36 31.91
N CYS A 223 7.05 -3.05 32.07
CA CYS A 223 6.21 -1.99 31.53
C CYS A 223 6.20 -1.98 29.99
N LEU A 224 5.07 -2.35 29.39
CA LEU A 224 4.91 -2.46 27.93
C LEU A 224 4.88 -1.12 27.21
N GLU A 225 4.61 -0.02 27.91
CA GLU A 225 4.61 1.34 27.34
C GLU A 225 6.01 1.76 26.88
N MET A 226 7.04 1.10 27.42
CA MET A 226 8.43 1.28 27.01
C MET A 226 8.70 0.79 25.59
N LEU A 227 7.85 -0.05 25.02
CA LEU A 227 8.04 -0.63 23.69
C LEU A 227 7.46 0.27 22.59
N LYS A 228 8.33 0.79 21.72
CA LYS A 228 7.94 1.47 20.47
C LYS A 228 8.60 0.81 19.28
N PHE A 229 7.83 0.51 18.24
CA PHE A 229 8.29 -0.19 17.05
C PHE A 229 8.14 0.66 15.81
N THR A 230 9.19 0.72 15.00
CA THR A 230 9.20 1.40 13.70
C THR A 230 9.65 0.41 12.64
N ALA A 231 8.84 0.22 11.59
CA ALA A 231 9.28 -0.48 10.39
C ALA A 231 10.21 0.46 9.60
N VAL A 232 11.44 0.03 9.36
CA VAL A 232 12.47 0.88 8.75
C VAL A 232 12.85 0.44 7.33
N ASP A 233 12.53 -0.80 6.98
CA ASP A 233 12.84 -1.32 5.66
C ASP A 233 11.93 -2.47 5.25
N ARG A 234 11.90 -2.73 3.94
CA ARG A 234 11.13 -3.83 3.38
C ARG A 234 11.89 -4.50 2.25
N ILE A 235 11.94 -5.82 2.29
CA ILE A 235 12.40 -6.65 1.18
C ILE A 235 11.16 -7.24 0.49
N GLU A 236 10.94 -6.84 -0.76
CA GLU A 236 9.87 -7.41 -1.56
C GLU A 236 10.27 -8.80 -2.08
N PRO A 237 9.38 -9.81 -1.97
CA PRO A 237 9.57 -11.09 -2.62
C PRO A 237 9.72 -10.88 -4.14
N THR A 238 10.82 -11.34 -4.72
CA THR A 238 10.98 -11.36 -6.17
C THR A 238 10.35 -12.63 -6.74
N LEU A 239 9.83 -12.58 -7.98
CA LEU A 239 9.31 -13.75 -8.70
C LEU A 239 10.36 -14.85 -8.89
N ARG A 240 11.65 -14.48 -8.92
CA ARG A 240 12.76 -15.44 -8.85
C ARG A 240 12.92 -15.88 -7.40
N VAL A 241 12.93 -17.19 -7.17
CA VAL A 241 13.21 -17.86 -5.90
C VAL A 241 14.66 -17.55 -5.49
N GLY A 242 14.90 -16.33 -5.01
CA GLY A 242 16.06 -15.99 -4.22
C GLY A 242 15.73 -16.17 -2.76
N ASP A 243 16.71 -16.52 -1.94
CA ASP A 243 16.51 -16.66 -0.51
C ASP A 243 16.21 -15.29 0.13
N ILE A 244 14.91 -15.00 0.31
CA ILE A 244 14.41 -13.80 0.99
C ILE A 244 14.95 -13.74 2.41
N ASP A 245 15.19 -14.89 3.07
CA ASP A 245 15.76 -14.90 4.41
C ASP A 245 17.18 -14.37 4.42
N ARG A 246 18.02 -14.81 3.47
CA ARG A 246 19.38 -14.28 3.34
C ARG A 246 19.39 -12.78 3.12
N LYS A 247 18.51 -12.25 2.25
CA LYS A 247 18.39 -10.80 2.03
C LYS A 247 17.94 -10.05 3.29
N LEU A 248 16.98 -10.60 4.04
CA LEU A 248 16.54 -10.00 5.29
C LEU A 248 17.65 -10.04 6.35
N LEU A 249 18.40 -11.14 6.45
CA LEU A 249 19.53 -11.27 7.38
C LEU A 249 20.62 -10.25 7.06
N GLN A 250 20.98 -10.09 5.78
CA GLN A 250 21.94 -9.08 5.33
C GLN A 250 21.46 -7.67 5.68
N ARG A 251 20.20 -7.34 5.39
CA ARG A 251 19.65 -6.01 5.68
C ARG A 251 19.56 -5.76 7.18
N GLU A 252 19.11 -6.72 7.97
CA GLU A 252 19.11 -6.66 9.44
C GLU A 252 20.52 -6.37 9.99
N ALA A 253 21.55 -7.08 9.50
CA ALA A 253 22.93 -6.85 9.92
C ALA A 253 23.43 -5.44 9.58
N GLN A 254 23.08 -4.90 8.41
CA GLN A 254 23.39 -3.52 8.04
C GLN A 254 22.73 -2.51 8.99
N TRP A 255 21.47 -2.75 9.37
CA TRP A 255 20.76 -1.89 10.33
C TRP A 255 21.33 -1.98 11.74
N ILE A 256 21.70 -3.18 12.21
CA ILE A 256 22.38 -3.36 13.51
C ILE A 256 23.69 -2.57 13.55
N TYR A 257 24.50 -2.69 12.49
CA TYR A 257 25.77 -1.98 12.37
C TYR A 257 25.56 -0.47 12.32
N TRP A 258 24.66 0.01 11.46
CA TRP A 258 24.40 1.44 11.28
C TRP A 258 23.82 2.09 12.55
N LEU A 259 22.98 1.39 13.32
CA LEU A 259 22.38 1.93 14.54
C LEU A 259 23.18 1.62 15.82
N ASN A 260 24.30 0.89 15.73
CA ASN A 260 25.11 0.44 16.86
C ASN A 260 24.26 -0.21 17.98
N THR A 261 23.33 -1.10 17.60
CA THR A 261 22.39 -1.70 18.57
C THR A 261 22.90 -2.97 19.23
N ARG A 262 24.17 -3.30 19.06
CA ARG A 262 24.79 -4.45 19.73
C ARG A 262 24.99 -4.15 21.21
N ALA A 263 24.80 -5.15 22.07
CA ALA A 263 25.17 -5.03 23.48
C ALA A 263 26.67 -4.63 23.62
N PRO A 264 27.02 -3.69 24.53
CA PRO A 264 26.17 -3.11 25.57
C PRO A 264 25.34 -1.87 25.16
N ASN A 265 25.64 -1.26 24.01
CA ASN A 265 25.02 0.00 23.56
C ASN A 265 23.55 -0.18 23.14
N GLY A 266 23.17 -1.37 22.69
CA GLY A 266 21.78 -1.75 22.43
C GLY A 266 21.45 -3.14 22.93
N LEU A 267 20.42 -3.75 22.34
CA LEU A 267 19.81 -4.99 22.82
C LEU A 267 20.04 -6.18 21.87
N ASN A 268 20.73 -6.01 20.75
CA ASN A 268 21.07 -7.13 19.88
C ASN A 268 22.22 -7.95 20.51
N GLU A 269 21.96 -9.24 20.71
CA GLU A 269 22.93 -10.23 21.21
C GLU A 269 23.47 -11.07 20.07
N GLY A 270 24.80 -11.25 20.05
CA GLY A 270 25.47 -11.88 18.93
C GLY A 270 25.40 -11.01 17.67
N PHE A 271 26.49 -10.98 16.91
CA PHE A 271 26.49 -10.33 15.61
C PHE A 271 27.45 -11.08 14.71
N THR A 272 26.94 -11.56 13.59
CA THR A 272 27.72 -12.33 12.61
C THR A 272 27.45 -11.81 11.21
N PHE A 273 28.52 -11.72 10.42
CA PHE A 273 28.46 -11.41 9.00
C PHE A 273 28.30 -12.67 8.13
N SER A 274 28.02 -13.85 8.70
CA SER A 274 27.74 -15.08 7.94
C SER A 274 26.77 -14.91 6.77
N PRO A 275 25.72 -14.05 6.83
CA PRO A 275 24.85 -13.85 5.68
C PRO A 275 25.51 -13.23 4.44
N PHE A 276 26.72 -12.68 4.56
CA PHE A 276 27.49 -12.07 3.48
C PHE A 276 28.59 -12.98 2.91
N LEU A 277 28.85 -14.12 3.56
CA LEU A 277 29.81 -15.14 3.12
C LEU A 277 29.09 -16.18 2.24
#